data_AF-A0A0Q7RYQ1-F1
#
_entry.id   AF-A0A0Q7RYQ1-F1
#
_cell.length_a   1.000
_cell.length_b   1.000
_cell.length_c   1.000
_cell.angle_alpha   90.00
_cell.angle_beta   90.00
_cell.angle_gamma   90.00
#
_symmetry.space_group_name_H-M   'P 1'
#
loop_
_entity.id
_entity.type
_entity.pdbx_description
1 polymer ?
#
loop_
_entity_poly.entity_id
_entity_poly.type
_entity_poly.pdbx_seq_one_letter_code
_entity_poly.pdbx_strand_id
1 'polypeptide(L)'
;MPFSAIPMSPPAPKAAPAPTDLQAVVRVDRPLVCAINHDKDRERDGRTTVVVMQPFAYEHSPTGRTIWVPASYVTDFASIPQVGRWLIPPFGRHAIAAVVHDWLYSVGEPGKRGEADDIFREALTELGVDMARRNIMHGAVTAFGAGGYDRAEATWPTQFMDWRTGKPLPPPAPRAAFFGEGDPAVIERVKSQSAANCGP
;
A
#
# COMPACT_ATOMS: atom_id res chain seq x y z
N MET A 1 -5.97 -28.21 20.99
CA MET A 1 -6.98 -28.23 19.91
C MET A 1 -6.42 -27.42 18.75
N PRO A 2 -5.98 -28.03 17.63
CA PRO A 2 -5.59 -27.26 16.45
C PRO A 2 -6.85 -26.71 15.76
N PHE A 3 -6.87 -25.41 15.49
CA PHE A 3 -7.96 -24.74 14.77
C PHE A 3 -8.03 -25.26 13.32
N SER A 4 -9.19 -25.75 12.90
CA SER A 4 -9.47 -26.18 11.52
C SER A 4 -10.18 -25.05 10.78
N ALA A 5 -9.68 -24.67 9.61
CA ALA A 5 -10.29 -23.65 8.76
C ALA A 5 -11.57 -24.19 8.11
N ILE A 6 -12.68 -23.46 8.24
CA ILE A 6 -13.94 -23.77 7.56
C ILE A 6 -13.80 -23.39 6.07
N PRO A 7 -14.12 -24.28 5.10
CA PRO A 7 -14.08 -23.93 3.69
C PRO A 7 -15.16 -22.90 3.34
N MET A 8 -14.74 -21.70 2.93
CA MET A 8 -15.64 -20.64 2.45
C MET A 8 -15.89 -20.83 0.95
N SER A 9 -17.11 -21.18 0.55
CA SER A 9 -17.54 -21.02 -0.85
C SER A 9 -17.49 -19.54 -1.24
N PRO A 10 -17.15 -19.21 -2.51
CA PRO A 10 -17.13 -17.83 -2.96
C PRO A 10 -18.54 -17.23 -2.90
N PRO A 11 -18.73 -16.06 -2.28
CA PRO A 11 -20.03 -15.40 -2.27
C PRO A 11 -20.40 -14.95 -3.69
N ALA A 12 -21.68 -15.10 -4.04
CA ALA A 12 -22.24 -14.59 -5.30
C ALA A 12 -21.95 -13.08 -5.46
N PRO A 13 -21.76 -12.58 -6.70
CA PRO A 13 -21.42 -11.17 -6.92
C PRO A 13 -22.58 -10.28 -6.45
N LYS A 14 -22.37 -9.61 -5.32
CA LYS A 14 -23.27 -8.58 -4.81
C LYS A 14 -22.98 -7.28 -5.56
N ALA A 15 -24.02 -6.56 -5.95
CA ALA A 15 -23.90 -5.25 -6.60
C ALA A 15 -22.90 -4.37 -5.84
N ALA A 16 -22.00 -3.71 -6.58
CA ALA A 16 -20.95 -2.88 -5.99
C ALA A 16 -21.56 -1.85 -5.03
N PRO A 17 -21.12 -1.78 -3.77
CA PRO A 17 -21.62 -0.78 -2.84
C PRO A 17 -21.33 0.62 -3.39
N ALA A 18 -22.26 1.55 -3.20
CA ALA A 18 -22.04 2.96 -3.51
C ALA A 18 -20.73 3.44 -2.85
N PRO A 19 -19.98 4.34 -3.50
CA PRO A 19 -18.68 4.73 -2.98
C PRO A 19 -18.83 5.23 -1.56
N THR A 20 -18.07 4.62 -0.66
CA THR A 20 -18.08 5.01 0.76
C THR A 20 -17.66 6.48 0.84
N ASP A 21 -18.11 7.23 1.85
CA ASP A 21 -17.72 8.63 2.06
C ASP A 21 -16.19 8.87 1.95
N LEU A 22 -15.38 7.84 2.27
CA LEU A 22 -13.92 7.86 2.08
C LEU A 22 -13.44 7.85 0.62
N GLN A 23 -14.17 7.19 -0.30
CA GLN A 23 -13.90 7.15 -1.75
C GLN A 23 -14.38 8.41 -2.47
N ALA A 24 -15.30 9.16 -1.86
CA ALA A 24 -15.70 10.47 -2.36
C ALA A 24 -14.66 11.55 -1.99
N VAL A 25 -14.02 11.37 -0.83
CA VAL A 25 -13.05 12.30 -0.25
C VAL A 25 -11.63 12.08 -0.78
N VAL A 26 -11.23 10.83 -0.99
CA VAL A 26 -10.02 10.45 -1.72
C VAL A 26 -10.42 9.81 -3.02
N ARG A 27 -9.84 10.28 -4.13
CA ARG A 27 -10.04 9.72 -5.46
C ARG A 27 -9.32 8.38 -5.58
N VAL A 28 -9.89 7.38 -4.93
CA VAL A 28 -9.50 5.99 -5.05
C VAL A 28 -10.53 5.30 -5.92
N ASP A 29 -10.07 4.62 -6.96
CA ASP A 29 -10.95 3.90 -7.88
C ASP A 29 -11.70 2.73 -7.20
N ARG A 30 -11.09 2.13 -6.16
CA ARG A 30 -11.55 0.93 -5.47
C ARG A 30 -11.24 0.97 -3.96
N PRO A 31 -11.99 0.25 -3.11
CA PRO A 31 -11.65 0.19 -1.69
C PRO A 31 -10.31 -0.54 -1.47
N LEU A 32 -9.57 -0.17 -0.43
CA LEU A 32 -8.40 -0.95 -0.03
C LEU A 32 -8.86 -2.29 0.58
N VAL A 33 -8.46 -3.40 -0.03
CA VAL A 33 -8.72 -4.75 0.48
C VAL A 33 -7.38 -5.41 0.74
N CYS A 34 -7.16 -5.86 1.98
CA CYS A 34 -5.89 -6.42 2.41
C CYS A 34 -6.04 -7.70 3.23
N ALA A 35 -5.04 -8.58 3.15
CA ALA A 35 -4.86 -9.73 4.02
C ALA A 35 -3.79 -9.41 5.08
N ILE A 36 -4.13 -9.57 6.35
CA ILE A 36 -3.20 -9.33 7.47
C ILE A 36 -2.44 -10.63 7.76
N ASN A 37 -1.11 -10.61 7.66
CA ASN A 37 -0.28 -11.75 8.03
C ASN A 37 -0.12 -11.79 9.55
N HIS A 38 -0.64 -12.83 10.19
CA HIS A 38 -0.60 -13.02 11.64
C HIS A 38 0.51 -13.96 12.11
N ASP A 39 1.23 -14.60 11.18
CA ASP A 39 2.37 -15.46 11.48
C ASP A 39 3.61 -14.61 11.78
N LYS A 40 4.27 -14.89 12.92
CA LYS A 40 5.55 -14.25 13.29
C LYS A 40 6.63 -14.41 12.23
N ASP A 41 6.63 -15.54 11.52
CA ASP A 41 7.60 -15.83 10.45
C ASP A 41 7.42 -14.93 9.22
N ARG A 42 6.30 -14.20 9.13
CA ARG A 42 5.96 -13.28 8.03
C ARG A 42 6.06 -11.82 8.45
N GLU A 43 6.56 -11.53 9.65
CA GLU A 43 6.82 -10.18 10.10
C GLU A 43 8.08 -9.62 9.44
N ARG A 44 8.04 -8.33 9.08
CA ARG A 44 9.21 -7.60 8.56
C ARG A 44 9.71 -6.68 9.66
N ASP A 45 10.95 -6.87 10.09
CA ASP A 45 11.56 -6.08 11.18
C ASP A 45 10.71 -6.08 12.48
N GLY A 46 10.06 -7.21 12.80
CA GLY A 46 9.18 -7.37 13.97
C GLY A 46 7.82 -6.67 13.84
N ARG A 47 7.37 -6.43 12.60
CA ARG A 47 6.09 -5.78 12.29
C ARG A 47 5.20 -6.70 11.47
N THR A 48 3.94 -6.76 11.88
CA THR A 48 2.85 -7.41 11.12
C THR A 48 2.80 -6.81 9.71
N THR A 49 3.00 -7.65 8.70
CA THR A 49 2.91 -7.26 7.30
C THR A 49 1.50 -7.48 6.77
N VAL A 50 1.15 -6.70 5.77
CA VAL A 50 -0.17 -6.73 5.16
C VAL A 50 -0.02 -6.81 3.66
N VAL A 51 -0.80 -7.68 3.02
CA VAL A 51 -0.77 -7.90 1.58
C VAL A 51 -1.97 -7.24 0.94
N VAL A 52 -1.74 -6.39 -0.05
CA VAL A 52 -2.78 -5.78 -0.88
C VAL A 52 -3.41 -6.86 -1.76
N MET A 53 -4.70 -7.11 -1.63
CA MET A 53 -5.38 -8.20 -2.33
C MET A 53 -5.92 -7.79 -3.70
N GLN A 54 -6.17 -6.50 -3.91
CA GLN A 54 -6.64 -5.98 -5.19
C GLN A 54 -5.89 -4.70 -5.55
N PRO A 55 -5.59 -4.47 -6.83
CA PRO A 55 -4.96 -3.24 -7.25
C PRO A 55 -5.93 -2.08 -7.01
N PHE A 56 -5.37 -0.93 -6.68
CA PHE A 56 -6.11 0.32 -6.58
C PHE A 56 -5.23 1.46 -7.09
N ALA A 57 -5.88 2.53 -7.51
CA ALA A 57 -5.25 3.77 -7.94
C ALA A 57 -5.53 4.88 -6.94
N TYR A 58 -4.54 5.74 -6.72
CA TYR A 58 -4.70 7.02 -6.05
C TYR A 58 -4.41 8.14 -7.04
N GLU A 59 -5.36 9.05 -7.22
CA GLU A 59 -5.18 10.24 -8.04
C GLU A 59 -4.68 11.41 -7.18
N HIS A 60 -3.49 11.91 -7.49
CA HIS A 60 -2.91 13.03 -6.79
C HIS A 60 -3.48 14.35 -7.32
N SER A 61 -4.43 14.94 -6.60
CA SER A 61 -5.18 16.11 -7.06
C SER A 61 -4.31 17.28 -7.55
N PRO A 62 -3.20 17.67 -6.88
CA PRO A 62 -2.45 18.86 -7.30
C PRO A 62 -1.59 18.68 -8.56
N THR A 63 -1.18 17.45 -8.88
CA THR A 63 -0.37 17.18 -10.09
C THR A 63 -1.14 16.44 -11.18
N GLY A 64 -2.32 15.89 -10.88
CA GLY A 64 -3.08 15.00 -11.77
C GLY A 64 -2.42 13.63 -11.96
N ARG A 65 -1.33 13.32 -11.24
CA ARG A 65 -0.61 12.05 -11.36
C ARG A 65 -1.45 10.93 -10.76
N THR A 66 -1.63 9.84 -11.52
CA THR A 66 -2.28 8.63 -11.00
C THR A 66 -1.24 7.61 -10.57
N ILE A 67 -1.35 7.14 -9.33
CA ILE A 67 -0.42 6.19 -8.72
C ILE A 67 -1.12 4.86 -8.58
N TRP A 68 -0.65 3.85 -9.32
CA TRP A 68 -1.19 2.50 -9.28
C TRP A 68 -0.41 1.62 -8.32
N VAL A 69 -1.11 1.07 -7.33
CA VAL A 69 -0.56 0.07 -6.42
C VAL A 69 -1.01 -1.32 -6.90
N PRO A 70 -0.08 -2.23 -7.23
CA PRO A 70 -0.41 -3.58 -7.65
C PRO A 70 -0.90 -4.45 -6.50
N ALA A 71 -1.65 -5.49 -6.83
CA ALA A 71 -1.97 -6.52 -5.87
C ALA A 71 -0.76 -7.42 -5.56
N SER A 72 -0.88 -8.19 -4.49
CA SER A 72 0.20 -8.95 -3.86
C SER A 72 1.34 -8.10 -3.31
N TYR A 73 1.23 -6.78 -3.34
CA TYR A 73 2.18 -5.87 -2.72
C TYR A 73 2.13 -5.99 -1.19
N VAL A 74 3.30 -6.10 -0.56
CA VAL A 74 3.47 -6.22 0.89
C VAL A 74 3.79 -4.84 1.47
N THR A 75 2.99 -4.40 2.43
CA THR A 75 3.12 -3.13 3.15
C THR A 75 3.15 -3.39 4.65
N ASP A 76 3.90 -2.57 5.40
CA ASP A 76 3.88 -2.55 6.86
C ASP A 76 3.13 -1.33 7.43
N PHE A 77 2.32 -0.68 6.58
CA PHE A 77 1.50 0.51 6.83
C PHE A 77 2.27 1.70 7.36
N ALA A 78 3.10 2.30 6.51
CA ALA A 78 4.03 3.37 6.85
C ALA A 78 4.94 2.93 8.01
N SER A 79 6.24 3.08 7.84
CA SER A 79 7.20 2.86 8.92
C SER A 79 7.07 3.91 10.04
N ILE A 80 5.88 4.04 10.66
CA ILE A 80 5.60 4.90 11.79
C ILE A 80 6.43 4.33 12.95
N PRO A 81 7.41 5.10 13.45
CA PRO A 81 8.25 4.66 14.55
C PRO A 81 7.38 4.30 15.76
N GLN A 82 7.86 3.38 16.60
CA GLN A 82 7.09 2.80 17.71
C GLN A 82 6.46 3.86 18.64
N VAL A 83 7.10 5.03 18.76
CA VAL A 83 6.59 6.20 19.49
C VAL A 83 5.33 6.82 18.84
N GLY A 84 5.25 6.84 17.51
CA GLY A 84 4.10 7.34 16.75
C GLY A 84 2.90 6.38 16.74
N ARG A 85 3.12 5.07 16.98
CA ARG A 85 2.05 4.06 17.03
C ARG A 85 1.08 4.26 18.20
N TRP A 86 1.50 4.93 19.27
CA TRP A 86 0.60 5.25 20.38
C TRP A 86 -0.41 6.34 20.04
N LEU A 87 -0.05 7.23 19.12
CA LEU A 87 -0.87 8.37 18.68
C LEU A 87 -1.71 8.04 17.44
N ILE A 88 -1.22 7.12 16.61
CA ILE A 88 -1.79 6.80 15.29
C ILE A 88 -2.17 5.32 15.30
N PRO A 89 -3.46 4.95 15.46
CA PRO A 89 -3.92 3.58 15.31
C PRO A 89 -3.44 2.96 13.99
N PRO A 90 -3.03 1.68 13.97
CA PRO A 90 -2.45 1.03 12.79
C PRO A 90 -3.43 0.95 11.61
N PHE A 91 -4.74 0.94 11.88
CA PHE A 91 -5.80 0.92 10.89
C PHE A 91 -6.69 2.14 11.08
N GLY A 92 -7.04 2.81 9.98
CA GLY A 92 -7.87 4.01 10.00
C GLY A 92 -7.93 4.67 8.64
N ARG A 93 -8.51 5.89 8.60
CA ARG A 93 -8.69 6.67 7.36
C ARG A 93 -7.37 6.82 6.58
N HIS A 94 -6.25 7.02 7.27
CA HIS A 94 -4.90 7.14 6.71
C HIS A 94 -4.29 5.87 6.09
N ALA A 95 -4.93 4.70 6.21
CA ALA A 95 -4.32 3.44 5.79
C ALA A 95 -3.99 3.46 4.28
N ILE A 96 -4.88 4.02 3.47
CA ILE A 96 -4.68 4.16 2.01
C ILE A 96 -3.45 5.03 1.73
N ALA A 97 -3.33 6.19 2.39
CA ALA A 97 -2.18 7.07 2.25
C ALA A 97 -0.87 6.35 2.63
N ALA A 98 -0.88 5.55 3.69
CA ALA A 98 0.27 4.78 4.12
C ALA A 98 0.70 3.72 3.08
N VAL A 99 -0.25 3.00 2.46
CA VAL A 99 0.07 2.03 1.40
C VAL A 99 0.64 2.74 0.16
N VAL A 100 0.08 3.88 -0.24
CA VAL A 100 0.59 4.67 -1.37
C VAL A 100 2.01 5.16 -1.09
N HIS A 101 2.29 5.62 0.13
CA HIS A 101 3.63 6.04 0.56
C HIS A 101 4.63 4.90 0.52
N ASP A 102 4.31 3.76 1.14
CA ASP A 102 5.17 2.57 1.15
C ASP A 102 5.47 2.09 -0.28
N TRP A 103 4.46 2.15 -1.15
CA TRP A 103 4.59 1.79 -2.56
C TRP A 103 5.58 2.70 -3.28
N LEU A 104 5.45 4.01 -3.16
CA LEU A 104 6.39 4.98 -3.76
C LEU A 104 7.81 4.80 -3.22
N TYR A 105 7.95 4.49 -1.93
CA TYR A 105 9.23 4.16 -1.31
C TYR A 105 9.83 2.86 -1.85
N SER A 106 8.99 1.85 -2.13
CA SER A 106 9.41 0.57 -2.69
C SER A 106 9.83 0.70 -4.15
N VAL A 107 9.14 1.55 -4.93
CA VAL A 107 9.54 1.90 -6.29
C VAL A 107 10.89 2.64 -6.29
N GLY A 108 11.07 3.59 -5.36
CA GLY A 108 12.34 4.26 -5.11
C GLY A 108 12.87 5.02 -6.34
N GLU A 109 12.02 5.81 -6.99
CA GLU A 109 12.39 6.60 -8.18
C GLU A 109 13.46 7.66 -7.83
N PRO A 110 14.69 7.60 -8.36
CA PRO A 110 15.79 8.46 -7.91
C PRO A 110 15.42 9.96 -7.85
N GLY A 111 15.65 10.58 -6.68
CA GLY A 111 15.36 12.00 -6.45
C GLY A 111 13.89 12.32 -6.12
N LYS A 112 13.00 11.33 -6.03
CA LYS A 112 11.56 11.53 -5.77
C LYS A 112 11.12 11.25 -4.34
N ARG A 113 12.06 11.07 -3.41
CA ARG A 113 11.74 10.82 -1.99
C ARG A 113 10.88 11.92 -1.38
N GLY A 114 11.27 13.18 -1.61
CA GLY A 114 10.50 14.33 -1.13
C GLY A 114 9.09 14.39 -1.72
N GLU A 115 8.96 14.08 -3.01
CA GLU A 115 7.65 14.00 -3.67
C GLU A 115 6.78 12.90 -3.06
N ALA A 116 7.34 11.74 -2.72
CA ALA A 116 6.60 10.68 -2.04
C ALA A 116 6.11 11.09 -0.64
N ASP A 117 6.93 11.81 0.13
CA ASP A 117 6.54 12.34 1.44
C ASP A 117 5.45 13.43 1.32
N ASP A 118 5.55 14.31 0.31
CA ASP A 118 4.55 15.34 0.04
C ASP A 118 3.21 14.73 -0.41
N ILE A 119 3.22 13.77 -1.32
CA ILE A 119 2.03 13.01 -1.75
C ILE A 119 1.34 12.38 -0.53
N PHE A 120 2.11 11.83 0.40
CA PHE A 120 1.57 11.26 1.64
C PHE A 120 0.88 12.33 2.50
N ARG A 121 1.51 13.49 2.70
CA ARG A 121 0.93 14.62 3.44
C ARG A 121 -0.36 15.12 2.81
N GLU A 122 -0.40 15.17 1.49
CA GLU A 122 -1.57 15.60 0.71
C GLU A 122 -2.70 14.58 0.81
N ALA A 123 -2.39 13.28 0.64
CA ALA A 123 -3.36 12.20 0.84
C ALA A 123 -3.96 12.20 2.26
N LEU A 124 -3.14 12.46 3.30
CA LEU A 124 -3.64 12.62 4.67
C LEU A 124 -4.60 13.82 4.81
N THR A 125 -4.33 14.90 4.08
CA THR A 125 -5.18 16.10 4.06
C THR A 125 -6.51 15.80 3.41
N GLU A 126 -6.50 15.14 2.25
CA GLU A 126 -7.71 14.69 1.57
C GLU A 126 -8.52 13.79 2.50
N LEU A 127 -7.89 12.82 3.16
CA LEU A 127 -8.54 11.91 4.11
C LEU A 127 -9.15 12.58 5.35
N GLY A 128 -8.96 13.88 5.54
CA GLY A 128 -9.48 14.66 6.67
C GLY A 128 -8.74 14.37 7.98
N VAL A 129 -7.47 13.96 7.90
CA VAL A 129 -6.61 13.84 9.09
C VAL A 129 -6.29 15.23 9.60
N ASP A 130 -6.40 15.44 10.91
CA ASP A 130 -6.13 16.73 11.52
C ASP A 130 -4.70 17.21 11.26
N MET A 131 -4.53 18.52 11.19
CA MET A 131 -3.25 19.13 10.80
C MET A 131 -2.10 18.75 11.74
N ALA A 132 -2.36 18.59 13.04
CA ALA A 132 -1.33 18.24 14.01
C ALA A 132 -0.82 16.81 13.77
N ARG A 133 -1.74 15.84 13.67
CA ARG A 133 -1.42 14.44 13.38
C ARG A 133 -0.75 14.28 12.02
N ARG A 134 -1.24 14.98 10.99
CA ARG A 134 -0.60 15.01 9.66
C ARG A 134 0.85 15.47 9.73
N ASN A 135 1.12 16.57 10.42
CA ASN A 135 2.48 17.12 10.52
C ASN A 135 3.42 16.18 11.29
N ILE A 136 2.93 15.50 12.34
CA ILE A 136 3.69 14.49 13.07
C ILE A 136 3.99 13.29 12.16
N MET A 137 2.99 12.79 11.44
CA MET A 137 3.13 11.67 10.51
C MET A 137 4.14 11.99 9.40
N HIS A 138 4.00 13.16 8.77
CA HIS A 138 4.90 13.63 7.73
C HIS A 138 6.35 13.80 8.25
N GLY A 139 6.51 14.48 9.40
CA GLY A 139 7.84 14.67 10.00
C GLY A 139 8.53 13.34 10.34
N ALA A 140 7.77 12.34 10.80
CA ALA A 140 8.30 11.01 11.08
C ALA A 140 8.81 10.31 9.82
N VAL A 141 8.03 10.29 8.73
CA VAL A 141 8.46 9.61 7.49
C VAL A 141 9.64 10.31 6.83
N THR A 142 9.69 11.64 6.84
CA THR A 142 10.81 12.39 6.26
C THR A 142 12.11 12.21 7.04
N ALA A 143 12.04 12.14 8.37
CA ALA A 143 13.21 11.98 9.25
C ALA A 143 13.77 10.55 9.27
N PHE A 144 12.90 9.54 9.25
CA PHE A 144 13.30 8.13 9.44
C PHE A 144 13.19 7.26 8.17
N GLY A 145 12.60 7.77 7.08
CA GLY A 145 12.36 6.99 5.86
C GLY A 145 13.58 6.78 4.96
N ALA A 146 14.63 7.61 5.07
CA ALA A 146 15.76 7.62 4.13
C ALA A 146 16.38 6.23 3.90
N GLY A 147 16.63 5.47 4.98
CA GLY A 147 17.24 4.14 4.88
C GLY A 147 16.34 3.06 4.24
N GLY A 148 15.02 3.26 4.19
CA GLY A 148 14.12 2.40 3.42
C GLY A 148 14.20 2.70 1.93
N TYR A 149 14.21 3.99 1.58
CA TYR A 149 14.29 4.49 0.22
C TYR A 149 15.61 4.10 -0.47
N ASP A 150 16.73 4.25 0.22
CA ASP A 150 18.07 3.93 -0.32
C ASP A 150 18.23 2.42 -0.57
N ARG A 151 17.46 1.58 0.13
CA ARG A 151 17.44 0.11 -0.02
C ARG A 151 16.32 -0.38 -0.93
N ALA A 152 15.59 0.51 -1.61
CA ALA A 152 14.46 0.14 -2.45
C ALA A 152 14.85 -0.89 -3.52
N GLU A 153 15.97 -0.66 -4.21
CA GLU A 153 16.48 -1.58 -5.24
C GLU A 153 16.84 -2.96 -4.68
N ALA A 154 17.53 -3.01 -3.54
CA ALA A 154 17.91 -4.28 -2.91
C ALA A 154 16.70 -5.05 -2.35
N THR A 155 15.65 -4.35 -1.93
CA THR A 155 14.47 -4.96 -1.31
C THR A 155 13.35 -5.27 -2.29
N TRP A 156 13.38 -4.71 -3.52
CA TRP A 156 12.35 -4.90 -4.54
C TRP A 156 11.89 -6.36 -4.75
N PRO A 157 12.78 -7.37 -4.80
CA PRO A 157 12.35 -8.77 -4.97
C PRO A 157 11.52 -9.33 -3.81
N THR A 158 11.53 -8.66 -2.64
CA THR A 158 10.85 -9.10 -1.42
C THR A 158 9.54 -8.37 -1.16
N GLN A 159 9.16 -7.42 -2.03
CA GLN A 159 7.99 -6.56 -1.83
C GLN A 159 6.67 -7.22 -2.24
N PHE A 160 6.72 -8.46 -2.72
CA PHE A 160 5.55 -9.18 -3.23
C PHE A 160 5.43 -10.56 -2.59
N MET A 161 4.21 -10.92 -2.21
CA MET A 161 3.95 -12.18 -1.54
C MET A 161 2.57 -12.71 -1.88
N ASP A 162 2.45 -14.03 -2.00
CA ASP A 162 1.16 -14.71 -2.07
C ASP A 162 0.56 -14.76 -0.65
N TRP A 163 -0.56 -14.07 -0.46
CA TRP A 163 -1.25 -14.01 0.82
C TRP A 163 -1.80 -15.37 1.29
N ARG A 164 -2.07 -16.31 0.36
CA ARG A 164 -2.58 -17.66 0.71
C ARG A 164 -1.47 -18.54 1.25
N THR A 165 -0.36 -18.60 0.52
CA THR A 165 0.74 -19.52 0.85
C THR A 165 1.83 -18.88 1.71
N GLY A 166 1.89 -17.54 1.77
CA GLY A 166 2.97 -16.79 2.42
C GLY A 166 4.28 -16.82 1.65
N LYS A 167 4.30 -17.36 0.43
CA LYS A 167 5.53 -17.47 -0.36
C LYS A 167 5.82 -16.16 -1.08
N PRO A 168 7.10 -15.74 -1.19
CA PRO A 168 7.48 -14.59 -2.01
C PRO A 168 7.02 -14.78 -3.46
N LEU A 169 6.53 -13.72 -4.06
CA LEU A 169 6.20 -13.67 -5.48
C LEU A 169 7.22 -12.79 -6.21
N PRO A 170 7.54 -13.10 -7.48
CA PRO A 170 8.31 -12.18 -8.28
C PRO A 170 7.50 -10.89 -8.50
N PRO A 171 8.17 -9.72 -8.56
CA PRO A 171 7.52 -8.46 -8.87
C PRO A 171 6.91 -8.51 -10.28
N PRO A 172 5.74 -7.85 -10.50
CA PRO A 172 5.04 -7.88 -11.79
C PRO A 172 5.83 -7.20 -12.92
N ALA A 173 6.72 -6.28 -12.59
CA ALA A 173 7.61 -5.58 -13.51
C ALA A 173 8.86 -5.05 -12.76
N PRO A 174 9.91 -4.63 -13.48
CA PRO A 174 11.02 -3.88 -12.89
C PRO A 174 10.52 -2.57 -12.27
N ARG A 175 11.16 -2.09 -11.19
CA ARG A 175 10.81 -0.83 -10.51
C ARG A 175 10.72 0.38 -11.45
N ALA A 176 11.63 0.44 -12.44
CA ALA A 176 11.69 1.53 -13.41
C ALA A 176 10.43 1.64 -14.28
N ALA A 177 9.68 0.55 -14.42
CA ALA A 177 8.40 0.55 -15.12
C ALA A 177 7.29 1.27 -14.34
N PHE A 178 7.55 1.67 -13.09
CA PHE A 178 6.62 2.42 -12.24
C PHE A 178 7.09 3.87 -11.98
N PHE A 179 8.16 4.33 -12.64
CA PHE A 179 8.62 5.72 -12.51
C PHE A 179 7.68 6.68 -13.24
N GLY A 180 7.51 7.89 -12.70
CA GLY A 180 6.57 8.87 -13.25
C GLY A 180 5.14 8.33 -13.31
N GLU A 181 4.54 8.32 -14.50
CA GLU A 181 3.21 7.75 -14.73
C GLU A 181 3.21 6.21 -14.88
N GLY A 182 4.40 5.61 -14.97
CA GLY A 182 4.59 4.19 -15.24
C GLY A 182 4.48 3.83 -16.72
N ASP A 183 4.98 2.64 -17.08
CA ASP A 183 4.83 2.07 -18.42
C ASP A 183 3.35 1.71 -18.65
N PRO A 184 2.69 2.26 -19.69
CA PRO A 184 1.28 2.00 -19.96
C PRO A 184 0.93 0.51 -20.05
N ALA A 185 1.79 -0.33 -20.60
CA ALA A 185 1.56 -1.76 -20.72
C ALA A 185 1.63 -2.48 -19.36
N VAL A 186 2.47 -1.98 -18.45
CA VAL A 186 2.57 -2.49 -17.08
C VAL A 186 1.35 -2.05 -16.28
N ILE A 187 0.97 -0.78 -16.39
CA ILE A 187 -0.21 -0.23 -15.72
C ILE A 187 -1.48 -0.96 -16.17
N GLU A 188 -1.63 -1.24 -17.47
CA GLU A 188 -2.80 -1.97 -17.97
C GLU A 188 -2.88 -3.41 -17.42
N ARG A 189 -1.73 -4.09 -17.30
CA ARG A 189 -1.66 -5.39 -16.62
C ARG A 189 -2.03 -5.28 -15.15
N VAL A 190 -1.55 -4.27 -14.45
CA VAL A 190 -1.90 -4.03 -13.04
C VAL A 190 -3.41 -3.81 -12.86
N LYS A 191 -4.04 -2.99 -13.71
CA LYS A 191 -5.50 -2.75 -13.67
C LYS A 191 -6.33 -4.04 -13.80
N SER A 192 -5.82 -4.99 -14.58
CA SER A 192 -6.46 -6.28 -14.85
C SER A 192 -6.31 -7.29 -13.70
N GLN A 193 -5.45 -7.02 -12.72
CA GLN A 193 -5.31 -7.89 -11.54
C GLN A 193 -6.60 -7.87 -10.72
N SER A 194 -6.96 -9.02 -10.16
CA SER A 194 -8.10 -9.16 -9.26
C SER A 194 -7.72 -10.07 -8.11
N ALA A 195 -8.44 -9.98 -6.99
CA ALA A 195 -8.19 -10.84 -5.82
C ALA A 195 -8.28 -12.36 -6.14
N ALA A 196 -8.98 -12.72 -7.22
CA ALA A 196 -9.05 -14.10 -7.72
C ALA A 196 -7.78 -14.53 -8.48
N ASN A 197 -7.06 -13.58 -9.09
CA ASN A 197 -5.90 -13.81 -9.95
C ASN A 197 -4.55 -13.43 -9.29
N CYS A 198 -4.56 -13.14 -7.99
CA CYS A 198 -3.36 -12.81 -7.21
C CYS A 198 -2.82 -14.06 -6.52
N GLY A 199 -1.68 -14.56 -7.02
CA GLY A 199 -1.15 -15.90 -6.73
C GLY A 199 -1.34 -16.83 -7.95
N PRO A 200 -0.52 -17.88 -8.11
CA PRO A 200 -0.64 -18.79 -9.26
C PRO A 200 -2.02 -19.44 -9.39
#